data_AF-A0AAF0TP07-F1
#
_entry.id   AF-A0AAF0TP07-F1
#
_cell.length_a   1.000
_cell.length_b   1.000
_cell.length_c   1.000
_cell.angle_alpha   90.00
_cell.angle_beta   90.00
_cell.angle_gamma   90.00
#
_symmetry.space_group_name_H-M   'P 1'
#
loop_
_entity.id
_entity.type
_entity.pdbx_description
1 polymer ?
#
loop_
_entity_poly.entity_id
_entity_poly.type
_entity_poly.pdbx_seq_one_letter_code
_entity_poly.pdbx_strand_id
1 'polypeptide(L)'
;MHLIDEDQELVLVLSGLWTMAMSQPNDKELPSLGIFECMASLINKVPLLDLLRGKMTWVEQRVAIRAIGHLASYEKTFKSVAIYEEEIVKLAMNLASTCLEVVYKEFVGVKDLNMRLKYHCDLLTRGVGGLEMENSKAEEWASQLQCWSLHLLNCFAIKERCLNLICEKFFLKELSEMWGGLANDSSPGGVGLIRVLCYNKDGRRCIAESKDVIKNLCNLSRSSDDWQYMGIDCLLLLLADSGTRYKVLQVASMCLVDLIELRTLGGRSNVGNTITRTLLADFKQRKVKIKNIGVQQVLEEIWGLKVDRKKREQNMSDEKLEEKRVMVSLMKQEGNNSFWLGKIEEAMMKYSEALELCPLRFRKERIVLYSNRAQCKLLLGEANDAISDTTKALSLSSPTNSHTKSLWRRSQAYDMKGLAKESLMDCIMFVNCCFKMDSSSSSSSSSSIKKNMRIPYYAVRMINKQMESTWLFKNAQLKTFVDLSEKTNQPHDVMRATRILLQKKGFIEGMFQDFVL
;
A
#
# COMPACT_ATOMS: atom_id res chain seq x y z
N MET A 1 -14.51 5.80 -41.80
CA MET A 1 -13.90 4.94 -42.84
C MET A 1 -14.31 3.51 -42.50
N HIS A 2 -15.05 2.84 -43.39
CA HIS A 2 -15.57 1.49 -43.17
C HIS A 2 -14.42 0.49 -43.00
N LEU A 3 -14.36 -0.18 -41.85
CA LEU A 3 -13.49 -1.34 -41.61
C LEU A 3 -14.19 -2.56 -42.21
N ILE A 4 -13.53 -3.23 -43.15
CA ILE A 4 -14.01 -4.41 -43.89
C ILE A 4 -13.58 -5.67 -43.11
N ASP A 5 -14.33 -6.78 -43.21
CA ASP A 5 -14.10 -8.06 -42.49
C ASP A 5 -12.65 -8.58 -42.47
N GLU A 6 -11.84 -8.28 -43.50
CA GLU A 6 -10.42 -8.64 -43.57
C GLU A 6 -9.57 -7.98 -42.46
N ASP A 7 -9.97 -6.80 -41.98
CA ASP A 7 -9.29 -6.09 -40.87
C ASP A 7 -9.54 -6.76 -39.51
N GLN A 8 -10.66 -7.46 -39.32
CA GLN A 8 -10.91 -8.18 -38.07
C GLN A 8 -10.01 -9.41 -37.95
N GLU A 9 -9.82 -10.16 -39.03
CA GLU A 9 -8.86 -11.27 -39.04
C GLU A 9 -7.43 -10.76 -38.86
N LEU A 10 -7.06 -9.65 -39.51
CA LEU A 10 -5.74 -9.03 -39.33
C LEU A 10 -5.52 -8.51 -37.91
N VAL A 11 -6.55 -7.93 -37.27
CA VAL A 11 -6.50 -7.49 -35.87
C VAL A 11 -6.42 -8.70 -34.93
N LEU A 12 -7.12 -9.80 -35.21
CA LEU A 12 -7.04 -11.04 -34.43
C LEU A 12 -5.66 -11.71 -34.58
N VAL A 13 -5.10 -11.73 -35.78
CA VAL A 13 -3.76 -12.23 -36.07
C VAL A 13 -2.70 -11.34 -35.42
N LEU A 14 -2.81 -10.01 -35.54
CA LEU A 14 -1.91 -9.07 -34.88
C LEU A 14 -2.04 -9.15 -33.35
N SER A 15 -3.25 -9.33 -32.82
CA SER A 15 -3.49 -9.54 -31.39
C SER A 15 -2.93 -10.87 -30.91
N GLY A 16 -3.04 -11.94 -31.71
CA GLY A 16 -2.46 -13.25 -31.45
C GLY A 16 -0.94 -13.22 -31.49
N LEU A 17 -0.35 -12.62 -32.52
CA LEU A 17 1.09 -12.39 -32.66
C LEU A 17 1.61 -11.47 -31.56
N TRP A 18 0.85 -10.43 -31.17
CA TRP A 18 1.17 -9.59 -30.02
C TRP A 18 1.15 -10.39 -28.74
N THR A 19 0.13 -11.21 -28.51
CA THR A 19 0.02 -12.03 -27.29
C THR A 19 1.12 -13.09 -27.21
N MET A 20 1.47 -13.72 -28.33
CA MET A 20 2.58 -14.67 -28.43
C MET A 20 3.94 -13.97 -28.25
N ALA A 21 4.20 -12.87 -28.97
CA ALA A 21 5.43 -12.11 -28.85
C ALA A 21 5.62 -11.58 -27.43
N MET A 22 4.56 -11.06 -26.81
CA MET A 22 4.64 -10.48 -25.47
C MET A 22 4.71 -11.51 -24.34
N SER A 23 4.33 -12.77 -24.59
CA SER A 23 4.41 -13.86 -23.60
C SER A 23 5.74 -14.63 -23.63
N GLN A 24 6.42 -14.69 -24.78
CA GLN A 24 7.73 -15.36 -24.93
C GLN A 24 8.79 -14.47 -25.62
N PRO A 25 9.08 -13.29 -25.06
CA PRO A 25 9.90 -12.23 -25.68
C PRO A 25 11.36 -12.60 -25.94
N ASN A 26 11.87 -13.63 -25.25
CA ASN A 26 13.22 -14.15 -25.38
C ASN A 26 13.29 -15.38 -26.28
N ASP A 27 12.16 -15.83 -26.83
CA ASP A 27 12.15 -16.83 -27.89
C ASP A 27 13.03 -16.32 -29.04
N LYS A 28 13.87 -17.21 -29.56
CA LYS A 28 14.79 -16.86 -30.64
C LYS A 28 14.06 -16.76 -31.98
N GLU A 29 12.87 -17.35 -32.10
CA GLU A 29 12.07 -17.34 -33.35
C GLU A 29 11.27 -16.04 -33.54
N LEU A 30 10.82 -15.40 -32.45
CA LEU A 30 10.01 -14.17 -32.51
C LEU A 30 10.76 -12.94 -33.07
N PRO A 31 12.05 -12.71 -32.74
CA PRO A 31 12.88 -11.71 -33.42
C PRO A 31 13.11 -12.00 -34.90
N SER A 32 13.27 -13.28 -35.30
CA SER A 32 13.43 -13.65 -36.72
C SER A 32 12.16 -13.47 -37.55
N LEU A 33 10.99 -13.45 -36.90
CA LEU A 33 9.70 -13.11 -37.52
C LEU A 33 9.46 -11.59 -37.64
N GLY A 34 10.40 -10.74 -37.18
CA GLY A 34 10.32 -9.28 -37.34
C GLY A 34 9.24 -8.59 -36.49
N ILE A 35 8.50 -9.30 -35.63
CA ILE A 35 7.36 -8.75 -34.87
C ILE A 35 7.79 -7.63 -33.93
N PHE A 36 8.90 -7.82 -33.21
CA PHE A 36 9.46 -6.79 -32.34
C PHE A 36 10.04 -5.59 -33.11
N GLU A 37 10.57 -5.82 -34.31
CA GLU A 37 11.03 -4.75 -35.20
C GLU A 37 9.85 -3.96 -35.76
N CYS A 38 8.76 -4.62 -36.17
CA CYS A 38 7.52 -3.98 -36.60
C CYS A 38 6.92 -3.12 -35.48
N MET A 39 6.87 -3.63 -34.24
CA MET A 39 6.36 -2.89 -33.08
C MET A 39 7.28 -1.73 -32.67
N ALA A 40 8.60 -1.92 -32.70
CA ALA A 40 9.55 -0.83 -32.50
C ALA A 40 9.48 0.21 -33.63
N SER A 41 9.22 -0.22 -34.86
CA SER A 41 8.99 0.65 -36.02
C SER A 41 7.74 1.51 -35.82
N LEU A 42 6.68 1.01 -35.16
CA LEU A 42 5.50 1.82 -34.83
C LEU A 42 5.80 2.97 -33.85
N ILE A 43 6.77 2.82 -32.94
CA ILE A 43 7.26 3.94 -32.13
C ILE A 43 7.96 4.96 -33.03
N ASN A 44 8.85 4.50 -33.91
CA ASN A 44 9.59 5.37 -34.83
C ASN A 44 8.70 6.04 -35.89
N LYS A 45 7.56 5.43 -36.23
CA LYS A 45 6.60 5.97 -37.20
C LYS A 45 5.69 7.03 -36.59
N VAL A 46 5.76 7.30 -35.29
CA VAL A 46 5.03 8.33 -34.51
C VAL A 46 3.65 7.95 -33.89
N PRO A 47 2.79 7.05 -34.44
CA PRO A 47 1.44 6.80 -33.91
C PRO A 47 1.38 6.49 -32.42
N LEU A 48 2.26 5.63 -31.90
CA LEU A 48 2.18 5.21 -30.50
C LEU A 48 2.55 6.34 -29.52
N LEU A 49 3.52 7.17 -29.89
CA LEU A 49 3.88 8.36 -29.13
C LEU A 49 2.79 9.42 -29.21
N ASP A 50 2.14 9.56 -30.36
CA ASP A 50 1.01 10.47 -30.54
C ASP A 50 -0.20 10.09 -29.69
N LEU A 51 -0.50 8.78 -29.59
CA LEU A 51 -1.51 8.30 -28.66
C LEU A 51 -1.11 8.57 -27.21
N LEU A 52 0.16 8.34 -26.84
CA LEU A 52 0.68 8.63 -25.49
C LEU A 52 0.58 10.13 -25.14
N ARG A 53 0.87 11.02 -26.10
CA ARG A 53 0.71 12.49 -25.98
C ARG A 53 -0.74 12.93 -25.73
N GLY A 54 -1.71 12.02 -25.90
CA GLY A 54 -3.12 12.34 -25.70
C GLY A 54 -3.78 12.98 -26.90
N LYS A 55 -3.33 12.68 -28.13
CA LYS A 55 -4.01 13.16 -29.35
C LYS A 55 -5.43 12.61 -29.54
N MET A 56 -5.81 11.58 -28.77
CA MET A 56 -7.15 11.00 -28.76
C MET A 56 -7.77 11.09 -27.37
N THR A 57 -8.00 9.98 -26.67
CA THR A 57 -8.57 9.98 -25.32
C THR A 57 -7.70 9.18 -24.35
N TRP A 58 -8.06 9.22 -23.06
CA TRP A 58 -7.41 8.41 -22.03
C TRP A 58 -7.48 6.90 -22.31
N VAL A 59 -8.45 6.43 -23.10
CA VAL A 59 -8.58 5.04 -23.52
C VAL A 59 -7.42 4.64 -24.42
N GLU A 60 -7.08 5.45 -25.43
CA GLU A 60 -5.95 5.18 -26.30
C GLU A 60 -4.61 5.39 -25.59
N GLN A 61 -4.52 6.37 -24.68
CA GLN A 61 -3.33 6.54 -23.83
C GLN A 61 -3.05 5.28 -22.99
N ARG A 62 -4.11 4.62 -22.48
CA ARG A 62 -4.01 3.35 -21.76
C ARG A 62 -3.46 2.22 -22.64
N VAL A 63 -3.83 2.15 -23.92
CA VAL A 63 -3.25 1.19 -24.86
C VAL A 63 -1.79 1.52 -25.15
N ALA A 64 -1.49 2.80 -25.42
CA ALA A 64 -0.16 3.27 -25.74
C ALA A 64 0.85 3.02 -24.61
N ILE A 65 0.50 3.40 -23.37
CA ILE A 65 1.37 3.19 -22.20
C ILE A 65 1.63 1.70 -21.97
N ARG A 66 0.64 0.84 -22.20
CA ARG A 66 0.80 -0.61 -22.01
C ARG A 66 1.76 -1.20 -23.04
N ALA A 67 1.61 -0.81 -24.30
CA ALA A 67 2.46 -1.23 -25.39
C ALA A 67 3.91 -0.75 -25.19
N ILE A 68 4.11 0.52 -24.87
CA ILE A 68 5.44 1.09 -24.62
C ILE A 68 6.07 0.47 -23.36
N GLY A 69 5.29 0.27 -22.29
CA GLY A 69 5.72 -0.43 -21.07
C GLY A 69 6.29 -1.82 -21.35
N HIS A 70 5.57 -2.61 -22.14
CA HIS A 70 6.05 -3.92 -22.59
C HIS A 70 7.33 -3.83 -23.42
N LEU A 71 7.39 -2.93 -24.40
CA LEU A 71 8.59 -2.74 -25.22
C LEU A 71 9.79 -2.26 -24.37
N ALA A 72 9.54 -1.48 -23.32
CA ALA A 72 10.59 -1.01 -22.41
C ALA A 72 11.09 -2.11 -21.45
N SER A 73 10.28 -3.14 -21.19
CA SER A 73 10.64 -4.22 -20.27
C SER A 73 11.76 -5.11 -20.84
N TYR A 74 11.87 -5.23 -22.16
CA TYR A 74 12.87 -6.09 -22.82
C TYR A 74 14.09 -5.34 -23.29
N GLU A 75 15.26 -5.93 -23.10
CA GLU A 75 16.55 -5.31 -23.41
C GLU A 75 16.73 -5.05 -24.91
N LYS A 76 16.24 -5.96 -25.77
CA LYS A 76 16.32 -5.84 -27.24
C LYS A 76 15.53 -4.64 -27.76
N THR A 77 14.30 -4.46 -27.30
CA THR A 77 13.38 -3.40 -27.75
C THR A 77 13.57 -2.08 -27.00
N PHE A 78 14.16 -2.10 -25.81
CA PHE A 78 14.39 -0.90 -25.00
C PHE A 78 15.22 0.15 -25.75
N LYS A 79 16.18 -0.27 -26.59
CA LYS A 79 16.99 0.67 -27.38
C LYS A 79 16.14 1.61 -28.25
N SER A 80 15.07 1.10 -28.86
CA SER A 80 14.16 1.89 -29.68
C SER A 80 13.28 2.82 -28.84
N VAL A 81 12.90 2.38 -27.64
CA VAL A 81 12.14 3.20 -26.68
C VAL A 81 13.01 4.32 -26.11
N ALA A 82 14.27 4.03 -25.81
CA ALA A 82 15.22 4.94 -25.18
C ALA A 82 15.59 6.15 -26.05
N ILE A 83 15.35 6.10 -27.37
CA ILE A 83 15.50 7.25 -28.27
C ILE A 83 14.62 8.43 -27.81
N TYR A 84 13.46 8.14 -27.22
CA TYR A 84 12.47 9.12 -26.78
C TYR A 84 12.37 9.20 -25.24
N GLU A 85 13.43 8.82 -24.52
CA GLU A 85 13.38 8.59 -23.07
C GLU A 85 12.83 9.77 -22.26
N GLU A 86 13.31 11.00 -22.51
CA GLU A 86 12.87 12.16 -21.74
C GLU A 86 11.39 12.46 -21.96
N GLU A 87 10.93 12.35 -23.21
CA GLU A 87 9.53 12.59 -23.56
C GLU A 87 8.63 11.52 -22.95
N ILE A 88 8.98 10.25 -23.12
CA ILE A 88 8.21 9.12 -22.59
C ILE A 88 8.13 9.18 -21.06
N VAL A 89 9.24 9.48 -20.38
CA VAL A 89 9.27 9.59 -18.92
C VAL A 89 8.39 10.75 -18.43
N LYS A 90 8.45 11.92 -19.07
CA LYS A 90 7.59 13.07 -18.73
C LYS A 90 6.11 12.74 -18.93
N LEU A 91 5.76 12.11 -20.06
CA LEU A 91 4.38 11.70 -20.35
C LEU A 91 3.89 10.66 -19.35
N ALA A 92 4.71 9.66 -19.01
CA ALA A 92 4.35 8.64 -18.03
C ALA A 92 4.21 9.19 -16.61
N MET A 93 5.08 10.12 -16.18
CA MET A 93 4.93 10.82 -14.90
C MET A 93 3.64 11.64 -14.86
N ASN A 94 3.35 12.38 -15.93
CA ASN A 94 2.11 13.16 -16.04
C ASN A 94 0.87 12.25 -15.99
N LEU A 95 0.86 11.16 -16.77
CA LEU A 95 -0.23 10.19 -16.76
C LEU A 95 -0.43 9.54 -15.40
N ALA A 96 0.63 9.09 -14.74
CA ALA A 96 0.54 8.51 -13.40
C ALA A 96 -0.12 9.48 -12.40
N SER A 97 0.15 10.77 -12.54
CA SER A 97 -0.32 11.81 -11.61
C SER A 97 -1.73 12.31 -11.93
N THR A 98 -2.11 12.36 -13.21
CA THR A 98 -3.36 13.02 -13.66
C THR A 98 -4.45 12.07 -14.16
N CYS A 99 -4.12 10.81 -14.49
CA CYS A 99 -5.08 9.89 -15.14
C CYS A 99 -6.39 9.72 -14.36
N LEU A 100 -6.34 9.62 -13.03
CA LEU A 100 -7.54 9.46 -12.21
C LEU A 100 -8.46 10.70 -12.32
N GLU A 101 -7.87 11.89 -12.37
CA GLU A 101 -8.61 13.12 -12.54
C GLU A 101 -9.23 13.24 -13.93
N VAL A 102 -8.47 12.87 -14.97
CA VAL A 102 -8.94 12.85 -16.36
C VAL A 102 -10.13 11.90 -16.53
N VAL A 103 -9.98 10.63 -16.12
CA VAL A 103 -11.05 9.62 -16.24
C VAL A 103 -12.30 10.04 -15.44
N TYR A 104 -12.11 10.64 -14.27
CA TYR A 104 -13.23 11.15 -13.51
C TYR A 104 -13.95 12.28 -14.23
N LYS A 105 -13.22 13.31 -14.68
CA LYS A 105 -13.82 14.49 -15.33
C LYS A 105 -14.50 14.14 -16.65
N GLU A 106 -13.85 13.30 -17.46
CA GLU A 106 -14.31 12.97 -18.81
C GLU A 106 -15.34 11.85 -18.86
N PHE A 107 -15.45 11.01 -17.82
CA PHE A 107 -16.34 9.85 -17.86
C PHE A 107 -17.19 9.67 -16.59
N VAL A 108 -16.57 9.36 -15.45
CA VAL A 108 -17.31 8.95 -14.22
C VAL A 108 -18.16 10.10 -13.64
N GLY A 109 -17.56 11.29 -13.57
CA GLY A 109 -18.14 12.53 -13.05
C GLY A 109 -19.13 13.23 -13.99
N VAL A 110 -19.23 12.81 -15.26
CA VAL A 110 -20.15 13.42 -16.25
C VAL A 110 -21.60 13.26 -15.78
N LYS A 111 -22.32 14.38 -15.67
CA LYS A 111 -23.72 14.41 -15.16
C LYS A 111 -24.72 13.92 -16.21
N ASP A 112 -24.59 14.40 -17.44
CA ASP A 112 -25.42 13.98 -18.56
C ASP A 112 -24.81 12.73 -19.22
N LEU A 113 -25.46 11.58 -19.05
CA LEU A 113 -24.96 10.31 -19.57
C LEU A 113 -24.90 10.29 -21.11
N ASN A 114 -25.71 11.11 -21.80
CA ASN A 114 -25.65 11.23 -23.25
C ASN A 114 -24.36 11.90 -23.75
N MET A 115 -23.66 12.61 -22.87
CA MET A 115 -22.37 13.24 -23.17
C MET A 115 -21.20 12.26 -23.02
N ARG A 116 -21.42 11.06 -22.48
CA ARG A 116 -20.40 10.00 -22.51
C ARG A 116 -20.24 9.50 -23.94
N LEU A 117 -18.99 9.36 -24.36
CA LEU A 117 -18.69 8.81 -25.68
C LEU A 117 -19.19 7.37 -25.75
N LYS A 118 -20.13 7.10 -26.66
CA LYS A 118 -20.78 5.78 -26.77
C LYS A 118 -19.77 4.64 -26.98
N TYR A 119 -18.73 4.87 -27.78
CA TYR A 119 -17.70 3.86 -28.00
C TYR A 119 -16.88 3.56 -26.73
N HIS A 120 -16.72 4.52 -25.79
CA HIS A 120 -16.11 4.23 -24.48
C HIS A 120 -16.98 3.30 -23.66
N CYS A 121 -18.30 3.56 -23.60
CA CYS A 121 -19.26 2.68 -22.94
C CYS A 121 -19.24 1.27 -23.55
N ASP A 122 -19.28 1.18 -24.88
CA ASP A 122 -19.25 -0.09 -25.61
C ASP A 122 -17.94 -0.86 -25.37
N LEU A 123 -16.79 -0.18 -25.35
CA LEU A 123 -15.49 -0.80 -25.08
C LEU A 123 -15.36 -1.31 -23.64
N LEU A 124 -15.83 -0.53 -22.66
CA LEU A 124 -15.75 -0.88 -21.23
C LEU A 124 -16.63 -2.08 -20.89
N THR A 125 -17.82 -2.14 -21.49
CA THR A 125 -18.87 -3.13 -21.15
C THR A 125 -19.00 -4.26 -22.18
N ARG A 126 -18.28 -4.18 -23.30
CA ARG A 126 -18.48 -5.04 -24.48
C ARG A 126 -19.93 -5.00 -25.00
N GLY A 127 -20.59 -3.85 -24.84
CA GLY A 127 -21.98 -3.63 -25.20
C GLY A 127 -23.01 -4.25 -24.24
N VAL A 128 -22.57 -4.81 -23.10
CA VAL A 128 -23.44 -5.44 -22.10
C VAL A 128 -23.16 -4.84 -20.73
N GLY A 129 -24.06 -3.99 -20.24
CA GLY A 129 -23.93 -3.41 -18.90
C GLY A 129 -24.76 -2.15 -18.70
N GLY A 130 -25.02 -1.81 -17.45
CA GLY A 130 -25.63 -0.54 -17.04
C GLY A 130 -24.59 0.43 -16.46
N LEU A 131 -25.09 1.57 -15.97
CA LEU A 131 -24.28 2.66 -15.40
C LEU A 131 -23.27 2.21 -14.33
N GLU A 132 -23.66 1.26 -13.47
CA GLU A 132 -22.79 0.71 -12.41
C GLU A 132 -21.58 -0.02 -13.00
N MET A 133 -21.81 -0.85 -14.02
CA MET A 133 -20.76 -1.60 -14.69
C MET A 133 -19.81 -0.68 -15.46
N GLU A 134 -20.35 0.33 -16.16
CA GLU A 134 -19.55 1.36 -16.82
C GLU A 134 -18.61 2.07 -15.84
N ASN A 135 -19.16 2.52 -14.70
CA ASN A 135 -18.37 3.22 -13.68
C ASN A 135 -17.33 2.31 -13.03
N SER A 136 -17.68 1.05 -12.75
CA SER A 136 -16.77 0.04 -12.20
C SER A 136 -15.59 -0.23 -13.15
N LYS A 137 -15.88 -0.41 -14.45
CA LYS A 137 -14.85 -0.64 -15.47
C LYS A 137 -13.98 0.59 -15.72
N ALA A 138 -14.56 1.79 -15.66
CA ALA A 138 -13.78 3.03 -15.74
C ALA A 138 -12.82 3.18 -14.55
N GLU A 139 -13.26 2.82 -13.34
CA GLU A 139 -12.39 2.79 -12.15
C GLU A 139 -11.24 1.79 -12.29
N GLU A 140 -11.53 0.58 -12.77
CA GLU A 140 -10.54 -0.46 -13.06
C GLU A 140 -9.52 0.03 -14.10
N TRP A 141 -9.97 0.62 -15.21
CA TRP A 141 -9.09 1.09 -16.27
C TRP A 141 -8.25 2.31 -15.85
N ALA A 142 -8.80 3.21 -15.03
CA ALA A 142 -8.03 4.32 -14.46
C ALA A 142 -6.89 3.81 -13.56
N SER A 143 -7.18 2.82 -12.72
CA SER A 143 -6.16 2.16 -11.89
C SER A 143 -5.08 1.47 -12.75
N GLN A 144 -5.49 0.76 -13.80
CA GLN A 144 -4.55 0.12 -14.73
C GLN A 144 -3.67 1.15 -15.46
N LEU A 145 -4.25 2.25 -15.93
CA LEU A 145 -3.51 3.35 -16.57
C LEU A 145 -2.44 3.92 -15.62
N GLN A 146 -2.78 4.18 -14.35
CA GLN A 146 -1.81 4.62 -13.35
C GLN A 146 -0.71 3.56 -13.13
N CYS A 147 -1.10 2.30 -12.89
CA CYS A 147 -0.16 1.22 -12.65
C CYS A 147 0.80 0.96 -13.82
N TRP A 148 0.30 1.03 -15.06
CA TRP A 148 1.12 0.82 -16.25
C TRP A 148 2.05 2.00 -16.53
N SER A 149 1.63 3.21 -16.19
CA SER A 149 2.51 4.38 -16.20
C SER A 149 3.67 4.20 -15.22
N LEU A 150 3.37 3.77 -13.99
CA LEU A 150 4.40 3.44 -12.99
C LEU A 150 5.30 2.29 -13.41
N HIS A 151 4.75 1.26 -14.05
CA HIS A 151 5.53 0.14 -14.60
C HIS A 151 6.51 0.61 -15.67
N LEU A 152 6.09 1.47 -16.59
CA LEU A 152 6.97 2.04 -17.61
C LEU A 152 8.11 2.84 -16.97
N LEU A 153 7.81 3.71 -16.00
CA LEU A 153 8.83 4.44 -15.23
C LEU A 153 9.80 3.49 -14.51
N ASN A 154 9.28 2.39 -13.98
CA ASN A 154 10.09 1.36 -13.35
C ASN A 154 11.07 0.70 -14.33
N CYS A 155 10.67 0.46 -15.59
CA CYS A 155 11.57 -0.05 -16.62
C CYS A 155 12.75 0.89 -16.88
N PHE A 156 12.52 2.21 -16.90
CA PHE A 156 13.60 3.20 -17.02
C PHE A 156 14.47 3.25 -15.76
N ALA A 157 13.86 3.25 -14.57
CA ALA A 157 14.57 3.33 -13.30
C ALA A 157 15.50 2.12 -13.05
N ILE A 158 15.06 0.90 -13.37
CA ILE A 158 15.88 -0.32 -13.27
C ILE A 158 17.13 -0.23 -14.17
N LYS A 159 17.02 0.46 -15.30
CA LYS A 159 18.12 0.67 -16.26
C LYS A 159 18.92 1.96 -15.98
N GLU A 160 18.68 2.60 -14.84
CA GLU A 160 19.33 3.83 -14.40
C GLU A 160 19.20 5.00 -15.39
N ARG A 161 18.10 5.05 -16.15
CA ARG A 161 17.80 6.11 -17.12
C ARG A 161 16.84 7.13 -16.54
N CYS A 162 17.01 8.40 -16.91
CA CYS A 162 16.14 9.52 -16.54
C CYS A 162 15.85 9.64 -15.03
N LEU A 163 16.76 9.17 -14.16
CA LEU A 163 16.57 9.21 -12.71
C LEU A 163 16.43 10.65 -12.19
N ASN A 164 17.09 11.61 -12.84
CA ASN A 164 16.96 13.04 -12.57
C ASN A 164 15.52 13.56 -12.73
N LEU A 165 14.77 13.04 -13.71
CA LEU A 165 13.36 13.39 -13.91
C LEU A 165 12.47 12.66 -12.90
N ILE A 166 12.64 11.34 -12.78
CA ILE A 166 11.80 10.50 -11.90
C ILE A 166 11.96 10.90 -10.43
N CYS A 167 13.14 11.38 -10.02
CA CYS A 167 13.42 11.82 -8.66
C CYS A 167 13.02 13.28 -8.38
N GLU A 168 12.24 13.92 -9.26
CA GLU A 168 11.72 15.25 -9.00
C GLU A 168 10.89 15.28 -7.71
N LYS A 169 11.15 16.27 -6.85
CA LYS A 169 10.59 16.34 -5.49
C LYS A 169 9.06 16.32 -5.46
N PHE A 170 8.41 17.01 -6.39
CA PHE A 170 6.95 17.04 -6.49
C PHE A 170 6.38 15.66 -6.83
N PHE A 171 6.91 15.05 -7.89
CA PHE A 171 6.48 13.72 -8.31
C PHE A 171 6.74 12.65 -7.25
N LEU A 172 7.89 12.68 -6.56
CA LEU A 172 8.17 11.72 -5.48
C LEU A 172 7.14 11.78 -4.34
N LYS A 173 6.62 12.98 -4.05
CA LYS A 173 5.56 13.14 -3.05
C LYS A 173 4.28 12.44 -3.51
N GLU A 174 3.81 12.76 -4.71
CA GLU A 174 2.60 12.12 -5.29
C GLU A 174 2.78 10.60 -5.40
N LEU A 175 3.95 10.16 -5.86
CA LEU A 175 4.32 8.75 -5.99
C LEU A 175 4.17 8.00 -4.67
N SER A 176 4.57 8.61 -3.54
CA SER A 176 4.42 7.98 -2.22
C SER A 176 2.97 7.83 -1.75
N GLU A 177 2.04 8.52 -2.40
CA GLU A 177 0.60 8.45 -2.13
C GLU A 177 -0.12 7.50 -3.12
N MET A 178 0.50 7.14 -4.25
CA MET A 178 -0.09 6.24 -5.25
C MET A 178 -0.16 4.81 -4.71
N TRP A 179 -1.38 4.36 -4.42
CA TRP A 179 -1.65 3.07 -3.80
C TRP A 179 -1.94 1.99 -4.85
N GLY A 180 -1.37 0.80 -4.67
CA GLY A 180 -1.63 -0.38 -5.49
C GLY A 180 -2.59 -1.37 -4.82
N GLY A 181 -2.81 -2.53 -5.44
CA GLY A 181 -3.43 -3.69 -4.79
C GLY A 181 -4.97 -3.78 -4.77
N LEU A 182 -5.74 -2.69 -4.88
CA LEU A 182 -7.22 -2.77 -4.80
C LEU A 182 -7.90 -3.22 -6.10
N ALA A 183 -7.51 -2.66 -7.25
CA ALA A 183 -8.02 -3.03 -8.56
C ALA A 183 -6.97 -3.77 -9.42
N ASN A 184 -5.75 -3.90 -8.90
CA ASN A 184 -4.66 -4.64 -9.52
C ASN A 184 -3.77 -5.21 -8.42
N ASP A 185 -4.16 -6.39 -7.95
CA ASP A 185 -3.58 -7.11 -6.80
C ASP A 185 -2.07 -7.35 -6.95
N SER A 186 -1.57 -7.38 -8.19
CA SER A 186 -0.16 -7.61 -8.50
C SER A 186 0.71 -6.35 -8.46
N SER A 187 0.11 -5.16 -8.45
CA SER A 187 0.84 -3.90 -8.58
C SER A 187 1.20 -3.33 -7.21
N PRO A 188 2.50 -3.10 -6.91
CA PRO A 188 2.93 -2.40 -5.71
C PRO A 188 2.68 -0.88 -5.75
N GLY A 189 2.00 -0.37 -6.80
CA GLY A 189 1.77 1.07 -6.95
C GLY A 189 3.06 1.87 -6.89
N GLY A 190 3.02 3.02 -6.21
CA GLY A 190 4.16 3.92 -6.14
C GLY A 190 5.33 3.40 -5.29
N VAL A 191 5.08 2.59 -4.26
CA VAL A 191 6.17 2.05 -3.42
C VAL A 191 7.09 1.12 -4.21
N GLY A 192 6.57 0.43 -5.23
CA GLY A 192 7.39 -0.38 -6.13
C GLY A 192 8.49 0.43 -6.81
N LEU A 193 8.13 1.59 -7.39
CA LEU A 193 9.08 2.50 -8.03
C LEU A 193 10.02 3.13 -7.00
N ILE A 194 9.52 3.58 -5.84
CA ILE A 194 10.34 4.12 -4.75
C ILE A 194 11.41 3.11 -4.32
N ARG A 195 11.04 1.83 -4.22
CA ARG A 195 11.97 0.76 -3.85
C ARG A 195 13.06 0.58 -4.90
N VAL A 196 12.72 0.65 -6.19
CA VAL A 196 13.72 0.60 -7.27
C VAL A 196 14.68 1.79 -7.20
N LEU A 197 14.15 3.00 -7.00
CA LEU A 197 14.96 4.20 -6.83
C LEU A 197 15.91 4.09 -5.61
N CYS A 198 15.51 3.40 -4.55
CA CYS A 198 16.37 3.17 -3.38
C CYS A 198 17.59 2.27 -3.67
N TYR A 199 17.60 1.49 -4.75
CA TYR A 199 18.80 0.72 -5.13
C TYR A 199 19.90 1.64 -5.69
N ASN A 200 19.53 2.77 -6.29
CA ASN A 200 20.48 3.75 -6.80
C ASN A 200 20.85 4.81 -5.74
N LYS A 201 22.10 5.27 -5.74
CA LYS A 201 22.62 6.26 -4.78
C LYS A 201 21.92 7.61 -4.88
N ASP A 202 21.68 8.09 -6.09
CA ASP A 202 21.01 9.37 -6.31
C ASP A 202 19.53 9.29 -5.95
N GLY A 203 18.87 8.18 -6.29
CA GLY A 203 17.49 7.93 -5.86
C GLY A 203 17.33 7.95 -4.34
N ARG A 204 18.24 7.29 -3.59
CA ARG A 204 18.24 7.37 -2.12
C ARG A 204 18.40 8.80 -1.62
N ARG A 205 19.31 9.58 -2.21
CA ARG A 205 19.54 10.98 -1.82
C ARG A 205 18.26 11.81 -1.98
N CYS A 206 17.58 11.70 -3.13
CA CYS A 206 16.34 12.41 -3.40
C CYS A 206 15.19 11.98 -2.46
N ILE A 207 15.02 10.67 -2.24
CA ILE A 207 14.00 10.14 -1.32
C ILE A 207 14.24 10.60 0.12
N ALA A 208 15.50 10.58 0.58
CA ALA A 208 15.87 11.02 1.93
C ALA A 208 15.64 12.52 2.19
N GLU A 209 15.47 13.33 1.14
CA GLU A 209 15.17 14.76 1.25
C GLU A 209 13.67 15.05 1.39
N SER A 210 12.82 14.10 1.02
CA SER A 210 11.36 14.26 1.12
C SER A 210 10.82 13.64 2.41
N LYS A 211 10.51 14.50 3.38
CA LYS A 211 9.91 14.07 4.66
C LYS A 211 8.57 13.34 4.48
N ASP A 212 7.77 13.75 3.50
CA ASP A 212 6.47 13.15 3.20
C ASP A 212 6.64 11.70 2.76
N VAL A 213 7.60 11.43 1.85
CA VAL A 213 7.91 10.07 1.40
C VAL A 213 8.36 9.19 2.55
N ILE A 214 9.26 9.68 3.42
CA ILE A 214 9.73 8.92 4.58
C ILE A 214 8.59 8.61 5.55
N LYS A 215 7.68 9.57 5.77
CA LYS A 215 6.50 9.38 6.62
C LYS A 215 5.56 8.31 6.04
N ASN A 216 5.29 8.36 4.74
CA ASN A 216 4.45 7.37 4.06
C ASN A 216 5.09 5.97 4.08
N LEU A 217 6.40 5.86 3.89
CA LEU A 217 7.14 4.61 4.06
C LEU A 217 7.04 4.06 5.50
N CYS A 218 7.07 4.94 6.51
CA CYS A 218 6.89 4.54 7.92
C CYS A 218 5.46 4.08 8.24
N ASN A 219 4.45 4.65 7.60
CA ASN A 219 3.08 4.19 7.76
C ASN A 219 2.90 2.83 7.09
N LEU A 220 3.38 2.68 5.86
CA LEU A 220 3.34 1.41 5.12
C LEU A 220 4.08 0.29 5.87
N SER A 221 5.25 0.56 6.46
CA SER A 221 5.98 -0.47 7.22
C SER A 221 5.22 -0.97 8.45
N ARG A 222 4.25 -0.21 8.97
CA ARG A 222 3.43 -0.58 10.13
C ARG A 222 1.99 -0.99 9.75
N SER A 223 1.62 -1.01 8.47
CA SER A 223 0.28 -1.41 8.05
C SER A 223 0.18 -2.94 7.88
N SER A 224 -1.03 -3.43 7.61
CA SER A 224 -1.28 -4.82 7.17
C SER A 224 -1.30 -4.97 5.64
N ASP A 225 -0.75 -4.00 4.92
CA ASP A 225 -0.67 -4.02 3.46
C ASP A 225 0.30 -5.13 2.99
N ASP A 226 0.00 -5.79 1.87
CA ASP A 226 0.87 -6.83 1.30
C ASP A 226 2.26 -6.30 0.95
N TRP A 227 2.37 -4.99 0.71
CA TRP A 227 3.63 -4.29 0.42
C TRP A 227 4.35 -3.77 1.66
N GLN A 228 3.94 -4.15 2.88
CA GLN A 228 4.61 -3.78 4.15
C GLN A 228 6.13 -3.98 4.09
N TYR A 229 6.58 -5.10 3.49
CA TYR A 229 8.01 -5.41 3.39
C TYR A 229 8.77 -4.44 2.49
N MET A 230 8.12 -3.87 1.46
CA MET A 230 8.74 -2.87 0.59
C MET A 230 9.00 -1.58 1.35
N GLY A 231 8.06 -1.16 2.21
CA GLY A 231 8.26 -0.01 3.11
C GLY A 231 9.45 -0.20 4.05
N ILE A 232 9.54 -1.37 4.67
CA ILE A 232 10.69 -1.74 5.53
C ILE A 232 12.00 -1.73 4.72
N ASP A 233 12.01 -2.35 3.53
CA ASP A 233 13.20 -2.41 2.66
C ASP A 233 13.72 -1.03 2.30
N CYS A 234 12.84 -0.11 1.89
CA CYS A 234 13.22 1.25 1.53
C CYS A 234 13.89 1.96 2.71
N LEU A 235 13.27 1.89 3.90
CA LEU A 235 13.83 2.50 5.11
C LEU A 235 15.19 1.90 5.47
N LEU A 236 15.36 0.58 5.33
CA LEU A 236 16.64 -0.09 5.60
C LEU A 236 17.72 0.32 4.60
N LEU A 237 17.40 0.43 3.30
CA LEU A 237 18.34 0.90 2.27
C LEU A 237 18.80 2.34 2.54
N LEU A 238 17.87 3.22 2.93
CA LEU A 238 18.18 4.62 3.27
C LEU A 238 19.01 4.74 4.56
N LEU A 239 18.79 3.85 5.54
CA LEU A 239 19.57 3.83 6.78
C LEU A 239 20.95 3.21 6.61
N ALA A 240 21.11 2.25 5.70
CA ALA A 240 22.38 1.60 5.43
C ALA A 240 23.36 2.53 4.70
N ASP A 241 22.86 3.47 3.90
CA ASP A 241 23.69 4.45 3.21
C ASP A 241 24.11 5.61 4.13
N SER A 242 25.42 5.78 4.30
CA SER A 242 26.03 6.83 5.11
C SER A 242 25.58 8.25 4.75
N GLY A 243 25.28 8.52 3.46
CA GLY A 243 24.89 9.85 2.98
C GLY A 243 23.46 10.24 3.34
N THR A 244 22.58 9.25 3.53
CA THR A 244 21.14 9.45 3.80
C THR A 244 20.76 9.12 5.23
N ARG A 245 21.53 8.26 5.90
CA ARG A 245 21.23 7.75 7.25
C ARG A 245 20.82 8.85 8.22
N TYR A 246 21.63 9.90 8.36
CA TYR A 246 21.37 10.98 9.32
C TYR A 246 20.09 11.77 9.03
N LYS A 247 19.69 11.88 7.76
CA LYS A 247 18.46 12.58 7.36
C LYS A 247 17.22 11.79 7.77
N VAL A 248 17.27 10.46 7.68
CA VAL A 248 16.11 9.58 7.89
C VAL A 248 16.07 8.93 9.27
N LEU A 249 17.21 8.86 9.98
CA LEU A 249 17.38 8.09 11.21
C LEU A 249 16.31 8.40 12.25
N GLN A 250 16.00 9.68 12.45
CA GLN A 250 15.02 10.09 13.45
C GLN A 250 13.62 9.55 13.18
N VAL A 251 13.12 9.74 11.95
CA VAL A 251 11.76 9.33 11.59
C VAL A 251 11.68 7.81 11.46
N ALA A 252 12.69 7.20 10.83
CA ALA A 252 12.72 5.76 10.62
C ALA A 252 12.87 4.98 11.93
N SER A 253 13.67 5.45 12.90
CA SER A 253 13.87 4.73 14.17
C SER A 253 12.59 4.67 15.01
N MET A 254 11.81 5.75 15.04
CA MET A 254 10.53 5.82 15.77
C MET A 254 9.50 4.81 15.25
N CYS A 255 9.59 4.43 13.98
CA CYS A 255 8.70 3.47 13.36
C CYS A 255 9.25 2.03 13.45
N LEU A 256 10.51 1.85 13.05
CA LEU A 256 11.13 0.54 12.95
C LEU A 256 11.35 -0.14 14.31
N VAL A 257 11.39 0.62 15.41
CA VAL A 257 11.43 0.07 16.77
C VAL A 257 10.24 -0.85 17.06
N ASP A 258 9.08 -0.59 16.49
CA ASP A 258 7.86 -1.40 16.68
C ASP A 258 7.97 -2.78 15.99
N LEU A 259 8.89 -2.92 15.03
CA LEU A 259 9.03 -4.06 14.13
C LEU A 259 10.26 -4.94 14.46
N ILE A 260 11.07 -4.58 15.47
CA ILE A 260 12.31 -5.31 15.82
C ILE A 260 12.06 -6.77 16.24
N GLU A 261 10.84 -7.12 16.62
CA GLU A 261 10.45 -8.47 17.04
C GLU A 261 9.80 -9.33 15.94
N LEU A 262 9.68 -8.76 14.74
CA LEU A 262 9.14 -9.39 13.56
C LEU A 262 10.03 -10.57 13.13
N ARG A 263 9.44 -11.76 12.99
CA ARG A 263 10.18 -12.97 12.59
C ARG A 263 10.17 -13.16 11.09
N THR A 264 8.99 -13.22 10.50
CA THR A 264 8.79 -13.52 9.09
C THR A 264 7.86 -12.51 8.43
N LEU A 265 8.17 -12.11 7.20
CA LEU A 265 7.33 -11.25 6.38
C LEU A 265 7.65 -11.49 4.89
N GLY A 266 6.63 -11.73 4.06
CA GLY A 266 6.80 -11.88 2.61
C GLY A 266 7.86 -12.92 2.20
N GLY A 267 7.86 -14.10 2.86
CA GLY A 267 8.85 -15.16 2.62
C GLY A 267 10.24 -14.92 3.23
N ARG A 268 10.52 -13.74 3.79
CA ARG A 268 11.78 -13.43 4.46
C ARG A 268 11.73 -13.83 5.92
N SER A 269 12.85 -14.34 6.44
CA SER A 269 13.04 -14.64 7.86
C SER A 269 14.00 -13.64 8.50
N ASN A 270 13.98 -13.57 9.84
CA ASN A 270 14.87 -12.72 10.65
C ASN A 270 14.76 -11.21 10.39
N VAL A 271 13.60 -10.74 9.91
CA VAL A 271 13.39 -9.32 9.53
C VAL A 271 13.70 -8.37 10.69
N GLY A 272 13.19 -8.66 11.89
CA GLY A 272 13.44 -7.83 13.09
C GLY A 272 14.92 -7.78 13.51
N ASN A 273 15.69 -8.85 13.26
CA ASN A 273 17.13 -8.85 13.52
C ASN A 273 17.88 -7.96 12.50
N THR A 274 17.47 -7.99 11.22
CA THR A 274 18.02 -7.10 10.19
C THR A 274 17.74 -5.64 10.54
N ILE A 275 16.51 -5.32 10.94
CA ILE A 275 16.14 -3.98 11.42
C ILE A 275 17.02 -3.54 12.58
N THR A 276 17.17 -4.39 13.60
CA THR A 276 17.99 -4.12 14.78
C THR A 276 19.45 -3.84 14.41
N ARG A 277 20.04 -4.65 13.52
CA ARG A 277 21.43 -4.49 13.05
C ARG A 277 21.61 -3.17 12.30
N THR A 278 20.69 -2.82 11.41
CA THR A 278 20.76 -1.58 10.62
C THR A 278 20.57 -0.33 11.48
N LEU A 279 19.66 -0.37 12.47
CA LEU A 279 19.45 0.76 13.39
C LEU A 279 20.65 0.95 14.32
N LEU A 280 21.18 -0.15 14.88
CA LEU A 280 22.34 -0.11 15.78
C LEU A 280 23.70 -0.04 15.06
N ALA A 281 23.71 0.01 13.72
CA ALA A 281 24.94 0.20 12.96
C ALA A 281 25.66 1.46 13.45
N ASP A 282 26.92 1.27 13.85
CA ASP A 282 27.83 2.27 14.43
C ASP A 282 27.41 2.88 15.78
N PHE A 283 26.38 2.36 16.46
CA PHE A 283 25.89 2.92 17.73
C PHE A 283 26.98 3.00 18.82
N LYS A 284 27.79 1.95 18.99
CA LYS A 284 28.88 1.93 19.98
C LYS A 284 30.01 2.90 19.65
N GLN A 285 30.38 3.00 18.38
CA GLN A 285 31.51 3.83 17.93
C GLN A 285 31.14 5.31 17.82
N ARG A 286 29.85 5.62 17.60
CA ARG A 286 29.35 6.98 17.34
C ARG A 286 28.44 7.53 18.42
N LYS A 287 28.40 6.94 19.62
CA LYS A 287 27.59 7.41 20.76
C LYS A 287 27.77 8.91 21.05
N VAL A 288 28.98 9.43 20.78
CA VAL A 288 29.37 10.84 20.96
C VAL A 288 28.89 11.77 19.81
N LYS A 289 28.52 11.24 18.63
CA LYS A 289 28.16 12.03 17.43
C LYS A 289 26.66 12.20 17.20
N ILE A 290 25.79 11.49 17.93
CA ILE A 290 24.35 11.61 17.78
C ILE A 290 23.88 12.82 18.59
N LYS A 291 23.66 13.96 17.92
CA LYS A 291 23.22 15.21 18.58
C LYS A 291 21.75 15.20 18.99
N ASN A 292 20.93 14.32 18.42
CA ASN A 292 19.49 14.29 18.68
C ASN A 292 19.17 13.34 19.85
N ILE A 293 18.72 13.93 20.96
CA ILE A 293 18.39 13.24 22.21
C ILE A 293 17.31 12.16 22.00
N GLY A 294 16.27 12.45 21.21
CA GLY A 294 15.19 11.49 20.95
C GLY A 294 15.67 10.27 20.18
N VAL A 295 16.60 10.46 19.23
CA VAL A 295 17.22 9.33 18.51
C VAL A 295 18.09 8.49 19.43
N GLN A 296 18.85 9.14 20.31
CA GLN A 296 19.68 8.44 21.28
C GLN A 296 18.82 7.58 22.23
N GLN A 297 17.72 8.12 22.75
CA GLN A 297 16.79 7.38 23.61
C GLN A 297 16.23 6.14 22.92
N VAL A 298 15.77 6.27 21.66
CA VAL A 298 15.23 5.13 20.89
C VAL A 298 16.30 4.06 20.64
N LEU A 299 17.54 4.46 20.32
CA LEU A 299 18.63 3.49 20.10
C LEU A 299 19.07 2.81 21.40
N GLU A 300 19.05 3.52 22.53
CA GLU A 300 19.29 2.95 23.87
C GLU A 300 18.17 1.97 24.27
N GLU A 301 16.91 2.29 23.97
CA GLU A 301 15.77 1.37 24.15
C GLU A 301 15.97 0.09 23.33
N ILE A 302 16.29 0.22 22.03
CA ILE A 302 16.53 -0.95 21.15
C ILE A 302 17.69 -1.80 21.70
N TRP A 303 18.78 -1.17 22.14
CA TRP A 303 19.92 -1.86 22.73
C TRP A 303 19.50 -2.64 23.99
N GLY A 304 18.79 -1.99 24.91
CA GLY A 304 18.29 -2.60 26.14
C GLY A 304 17.35 -3.77 25.87
N LEU A 305 16.39 -3.61 24.97
CA LEU A 305 15.38 -4.62 24.64
C LEU A 305 15.95 -5.83 23.88
N LYS A 306 16.85 -5.62 22.91
CA LYS A 306 17.30 -6.72 22.03
C LYS A 306 18.65 -7.32 22.39
N VAL A 307 19.54 -6.54 22.98
CA VAL A 307 20.90 -7.01 23.29
C VAL A 307 20.98 -7.41 24.76
N ASP A 308 20.71 -6.48 25.68
CA ASP A 308 20.96 -6.72 27.11
C ASP A 308 19.90 -7.63 27.72
N ARG A 309 18.62 -7.40 27.42
CA ARG A 309 17.53 -8.26 27.91
C ARG A 309 17.65 -9.68 27.37
N LYS A 310 17.97 -9.86 26.08
CA LYS A 310 18.17 -11.18 25.49
C LYS A 310 19.31 -11.96 26.17
N LYS A 311 20.44 -11.30 26.45
CA LYS A 311 21.55 -11.92 27.19
C LYS A 311 21.18 -12.30 28.62
N ARG A 312 20.50 -11.41 29.34
CA ARG A 312 20.02 -11.68 30.71
C ARG A 312 19.07 -12.86 30.75
N GLU A 313 18.10 -12.91 29.84
CA GLU A 313 17.10 -13.98 29.79
C GLU A 313 17.67 -15.33 29.33
N GLN A 314 18.73 -15.33 28.50
CA GLN A 314 19.39 -16.56 28.05
C GLN A 314 20.11 -17.31 29.20
N ASN A 315 20.49 -16.59 30.26
CA ASN A 315 21.17 -17.16 31.42
C ASN A 315 20.22 -17.45 32.60
N MET A 316 18.90 -17.31 32.42
CA MET A 316 17.95 -17.57 33.51
C MET A 316 17.53 -19.04 33.57
N SER A 317 17.33 -19.55 34.79
CA SER A 317 16.76 -20.87 35.02
C SER A 317 15.28 -20.92 34.65
N ASP A 318 14.80 -22.12 34.31
CA ASP A 318 13.39 -22.32 33.97
C ASP A 318 12.43 -22.04 35.13
N GLU A 319 12.85 -22.32 36.37
CA GLU A 319 12.09 -21.98 37.59
C GLU A 319 11.83 -20.47 37.69
N LYS A 320 12.89 -19.64 37.58
CA LYS A 320 12.77 -18.17 37.58
C LYS A 320 11.91 -17.64 36.44
N LEU A 321 11.92 -18.32 35.30
CA LEU A 321 11.10 -17.93 34.16
C LEU A 321 9.63 -18.26 34.40
N GLU A 322 9.33 -19.37 35.07
CA GLU A 322 7.94 -19.70 35.45
C GLU A 322 7.43 -18.80 36.58
N GLU A 323 8.25 -18.47 37.58
CA GLU A 323 7.92 -17.46 38.59
C GLU A 323 7.50 -16.13 37.93
N LYS A 324 8.31 -15.64 36.98
CA LYS A 324 7.95 -14.43 36.22
C LYS A 324 6.66 -14.61 35.43
N ARG A 325 6.40 -15.80 34.88
CA ARG A 325 5.17 -16.09 34.14
C ARG A 325 3.94 -15.95 35.04
N VAL A 326 3.99 -16.52 36.24
CA VAL A 326 2.91 -16.44 37.23
C VAL A 326 2.69 -14.99 37.64
N MET A 327 3.77 -14.25 37.96
CA MET A 327 3.68 -12.83 38.32
C MET A 327 3.08 -11.98 37.20
N VAL A 328 3.47 -12.20 35.94
CA VAL A 328 2.90 -11.52 34.78
C VAL A 328 1.41 -11.84 34.61
N SER A 329 1.00 -13.08 34.88
CA SER A 329 -0.41 -13.47 34.83
C SER A 329 -1.24 -12.74 35.89
N LEU A 330 -0.71 -12.60 37.11
CA LEU A 330 -1.34 -11.85 38.20
C LEU A 330 -1.46 -10.36 37.85
N MET A 331 -0.38 -9.71 37.42
CA MET A 331 -0.41 -8.30 37.00
C MET A 331 -1.39 -8.05 35.85
N LYS A 332 -1.50 -8.99 34.90
CA LYS A 332 -2.50 -8.93 33.83
C LYS A 332 -3.93 -8.99 34.39
N GLN A 333 -4.20 -9.83 35.39
CA GLN A 333 -5.50 -9.91 36.04
C GLN A 333 -5.83 -8.60 36.79
N GLU A 334 -4.86 -8.03 37.52
CA GLU A 334 -5.00 -6.72 38.17
C GLU A 334 -5.30 -5.60 37.17
N GLY A 335 -4.57 -5.58 36.05
CA GLY A 335 -4.80 -4.63 34.96
C GLY A 335 -6.18 -4.80 34.33
N ASN A 336 -6.64 -6.04 34.13
CA ASN A 336 -7.99 -6.32 33.63
C ASN A 336 -9.06 -5.84 34.62
N ASN A 337 -8.88 -6.09 35.92
CA ASN A 337 -9.82 -5.63 36.95
C ASN A 337 -9.92 -4.10 36.96
N SER A 338 -8.77 -3.41 36.96
CA SER A 338 -8.70 -1.94 36.90
C SER A 338 -9.38 -1.39 35.64
N PHE A 339 -9.20 -2.07 34.50
CA PHE A 339 -9.85 -1.72 33.24
C PHE A 339 -11.39 -1.83 33.33
N TRP A 340 -11.90 -2.92 33.91
CA TRP A 340 -13.36 -3.11 34.11
C TRP A 340 -13.95 -2.11 35.11
N LEU A 341 -13.16 -1.65 36.08
CA LEU A 341 -13.55 -0.58 37.01
C LEU A 341 -13.48 0.82 36.37
N GLY A 342 -13.13 0.95 35.09
CA GLY A 342 -13.01 2.22 34.38
C GLY A 342 -11.73 3.00 34.71
N LYS A 343 -10.83 2.44 35.49
CA LYS A 343 -9.55 3.06 35.87
C LYS A 343 -8.50 2.81 34.81
N ILE A 344 -8.64 3.51 33.68
CA ILE A 344 -7.87 3.24 32.45
C ILE A 344 -6.36 3.47 32.62
N GLU A 345 -5.97 4.54 33.32
CA GLU A 345 -4.55 4.86 33.56
C GLU A 345 -3.89 3.82 34.49
N GLU A 346 -4.56 3.43 35.58
CA GLU A 346 -4.08 2.37 36.49
C GLU A 346 -3.90 1.04 35.73
N ALA A 347 -4.87 0.67 34.88
CA ALA A 347 -4.78 -0.52 34.04
C ALA A 347 -3.57 -0.44 33.08
N MET A 348 -3.35 0.71 32.44
CA MET A 348 -2.24 0.95 31.54
C MET A 348 -0.88 0.81 32.23
N MET A 349 -0.75 1.33 33.46
CA MET A 349 0.44 1.17 34.29
C MET A 349 0.70 -0.31 34.60
N LYS A 350 -0.32 -1.04 35.06
CA LYS A 350 -0.21 -2.48 35.36
C LYS A 350 0.21 -3.32 34.14
N TYR A 351 -0.34 -3.04 32.96
CA TYR A 351 0.10 -3.73 31.74
C TYR A 351 1.54 -3.37 31.35
N SER A 352 2.00 -2.15 31.63
CA SER A 352 3.38 -1.74 31.37
C SER A 352 4.36 -2.44 32.30
N GLU A 353 4.06 -2.52 33.61
CA GLU A 353 4.83 -3.30 34.58
C GLU A 353 4.90 -4.78 34.17
N ALA A 354 3.76 -5.35 33.76
CA ALA A 354 3.70 -6.73 33.28
C ALA A 354 4.58 -6.95 32.03
N LEU A 355 4.64 -5.99 31.09
CA LEU A 355 5.49 -6.07 29.90
C LEU A 355 6.98 -5.99 30.24
N GLU A 356 7.36 -5.14 31.19
CA GLU A 356 8.75 -5.05 31.67
C GLU A 356 9.20 -6.33 32.36
N LEU A 357 8.32 -6.99 33.10
CA LEU A 357 8.62 -8.25 33.75
C LEU A 357 8.62 -9.44 32.78
N CYS A 358 7.74 -9.44 31.77
CA CYS A 358 7.47 -10.59 30.91
C CYS A 358 8.64 -11.00 30.01
N PRO A 359 9.22 -12.20 30.15
CA PRO A 359 10.29 -12.68 29.28
C PRO A 359 9.96 -12.59 27.78
N LEU A 360 10.97 -12.28 26.95
CA LEU A 360 10.83 -12.16 25.49
C LEU A 360 10.36 -13.47 24.84
N ARG A 361 10.60 -14.62 25.49
CA ARG A 361 10.16 -15.96 25.04
C ARG A 361 8.64 -16.14 25.11
N PHE A 362 7.95 -15.46 26.02
CA PHE A 362 6.50 -15.58 26.24
C PHE A 362 5.71 -14.67 25.29
N ARG A 363 5.79 -14.99 23.99
CA ARG A 363 5.22 -14.15 22.93
C ARG A 363 3.70 -14.01 23.07
N LYS A 364 2.98 -15.09 23.41
CA LYS A 364 1.51 -15.08 23.50
C LYS A 364 1.04 -14.10 24.58
N GLU A 365 1.69 -14.14 25.74
CA GLU A 365 1.43 -13.26 26.87
C GLU A 365 1.74 -11.80 26.49
N ARG A 366 2.88 -11.54 25.84
CA ARG A 366 3.25 -10.20 25.39
C ARG A 366 2.29 -9.63 24.35
N ILE A 367 1.82 -10.43 23.40
CA ILE A 367 0.79 -10.02 22.41
C ILE A 367 -0.46 -9.49 23.13
N VAL A 368 -0.96 -10.25 24.12
CA VAL A 368 -2.15 -9.87 24.87
C VAL A 368 -1.92 -8.58 25.67
N LEU A 369 -0.79 -8.47 26.37
CA LEU A 369 -0.45 -7.29 27.15
C LEU A 369 -0.33 -6.03 26.29
N TYR A 370 0.41 -6.09 25.18
CA TYR A 370 0.48 -4.97 24.23
C TYR A 370 -0.90 -4.60 23.69
N SER A 371 -1.71 -5.60 23.32
CA SER A 371 -3.05 -5.34 22.79
C SER A 371 -3.95 -4.68 23.84
N ASN A 372 -3.91 -5.11 25.10
CA ASN A 372 -4.71 -4.52 26.18
C ASN A 372 -4.22 -3.12 26.56
N ARG A 373 -2.91 -2.89 26.58
CA ARG A 373 -2.34 -1.55 26.79
C ARG A 373 -2.74 -0.60 25.66
N ALA A 374 -2.73 -1.07 24.41
CA ALA A 374 -3.21 -0.29 23.27
C ALA A 374 -4.70 0.09 23.39
N GLN A 375 -5.52 -0.79 23.97
CA GLN A 375 -6.93 -0.45 24.24
C GLN A 375 -7.05 0.70 25.24
N CYS A 376 -6.22 0.73 26.28
CA CYS A 376 -6.21 1.82 27.25
C CYS A 376 -5.81 3.14 26.55
N LYS A 377 -4.73 3.11 25.76
CA LYS A 377 -4.25 4.25 24.98
C LYS A 377 -5.29 4.79 24.00
N LEU A 378 -6.05 3.91 23.33
CA LEU A 378 -7.17 4.31 22.48
C LEU A 378 -8.24 5.08 23.27
N LEU A 379 -8.61 4.59 24.46
CA LEU A 379 -9.61 5.25 25.31
C LEU A 379 -9.11 6.60 25.84
N LEU A 380 -7.81 6.76 26.02
CA LEU A 380 -7.16 8.02 26.41
C LEU A 380 -6.91 8.98 25.22
N GLY A 381 -7.20 8.56 23.98
CA GLY A 381 -6.97 9.36 22.79
C GLY A 381 -5.53 9.34 22.26
N GLU A 382 -4.65 8.51 22.83
CA GLU A 382 -3.23 8.37 22.47
C GLU A 382 -3.04 7.47 21.25
N ALA A 383 -3.51 7.92 20.08
CA ALA A 383 -3.55 7.09 18.87
C ALA A 383 -2.17 6.63 18.37
N ASN A 384 -1.12 7.46 18.47
CA ASN A 384 0.23 7.08 18.04
C ASN A 384 0.79 5.91 18.87
N ASP A 385 0.60 5.97 20.19
CA ASP A 385 1.09 4.97 21.11
C ASP A 385 0.28 3.67 21.02
N ALA A 386 -1.02 3.77 20.72
CA ALA A 386 -1.86 2.63 20.37
C ALA A 386 -1.38 1.93 19.08
N ILE A 387 -1.00 2.68 18.03
CA ILE A 387 -0.40 2.12 16.80
C ILE A 387 0.91 1.40 17.13
N SER A 388 1.77 1.97 17.98
CA SER A 388 3.02 1.34 18.38
C SER A 388 2.78 0.00 19.09
N ASP A 389 1.92 -0.03 20.12
CA ASP A 389 1.64 -1.25 20.88
C ASP A 389 0.96 -2.33 20.02
N THR A 390 -0.01 -1.96 19.19
CA THR A 390 -0.67 -2.90 18.29
C THR A 390 0.29 -3.44 17.23
N THR A 391 1.19 -2.62 16.70
CA THR A 391 2.23 -3.06 15.74
C THR A 391 3.23 -4.02 16.39
N LYS A 392 3.65 -3.76 17.64
CA LYS A 392 4.47 -4.71 18.42
C LYS A 392 3.73 -6.05 18.61
N ALA A 393 2.44 -6.00 18.96
CA ALA A 393 1.62 -7.21 19.09
C ALA A 393 1.50 -8.00 17.77
N LEU A 394 1.30 -7.32 16.64
CA LEU A 394 1.15 -7.95 15.32
C LEU A 394 2.48 -8.46 14.74
N SER A 395 3.60 -7.83 15.11
CA SER A 395 4.95 -8.33 14.81
C SER A 395 5.29 -9.60 15.60
N LEU A 396 4.67 -9.76 16.78
CA LEU A 396 4.85 -10.93 17.64
C LEU A 396 3.98 -12.12 17.23
N SER A 397 2.84 -11.87 16.58
CA SER A 397 1.85 -12.90 16.22
C SER A 397 2.41 -13.91 15.23
N SER A 398 1.85 -15.12 15.24
CA SER A 398 2.18 -16.19 14.31
C SER A 398 0.89 -16.84 13.83
N PRO A 399 0.48 -16.65 12.56
CA PRO A 399 1.14 -15.88 11.50
C PRO A 399 1.31 -14.38 11.80
N THR A 400 2.23 -13.69 11.12
CA THR A 400 2.39 -12.23 11.20
C THR A 400 1.07 -11.53 10.83
N ASN A 401 0.74 -10.43 11.50
CA ASN A 401 -0.49 -9.66 11.27
C ASN A 401 -1.80 -10.46 11.44
N SER A 402 -1.84 -11.44 12.37
CA SER A 402 -3.01 -12.33 12.54
C SER A 402 -3.80 -12.09 13.83
N HIS A 403 -3.32 -11.25 14.75
CA HIS A 403 -4.00 -11.04 16.02
C HIS A 403 -5.20 -10.08 15.87
N THR A 404 -6.39 -10.64 15.72
CA THR A 404 -7.67 -9.97 15.44
C THR A 404 -7.95 -8.74 16.31
N LYS A 405 -7.76 -8.82 17.63
CA LYS A 405 -8.00 -7.68 18.54
C LYS A 405 -7.03 -6.53 18.26
N SER A 406 -5.77 -6.83 17.96
CA SER A 406 -4.78 -5.79 17.64
C SER A 406 -5.03 -5.15 16.29
N LEU A 407 -5.47 -5.93 15.28
CA LEU A 407 -5.87 -5.38 13.98
C LEU A 407 -7.01 -4.37 14.14
N TRP A 408 -8.07 -4.75 14.86
CA TRP A 408 -9.20 -3.86 15.11
C TRP A 408 -8.82 -2.60 15.89
N ARG A 409 -8.01 -2.74 16.93
CA ARG A 409 -7.53 -1.58 17.72
C ARG A 409 -6.66 -0.66 16.86
N ARG A 410 -5.82 -1.22 16.00
CA ARG A 410 -4.92 -0.42 15.14
C ARG A 410 -5.69 0.28 14.03
N SER A 411 -6.73 -0.32 13.46
CA SER A 411 -7.60 0.37 12.50
C SER A 411 -8.30 1.57 13.13
N GLN A 412 -8.81 1.43 14.37
CA GLN A 412 -9.38 2.55 15.12
C GLN A 412 -8.35 3.66 15.36
N ALA A 413 -7.11 3.31 15.72
CA ALA A 413 -6.05 4.29 15.92
C ALA A 413 -5.68 5.00 14.60
N TYR A 414 -5.62 4.27 13.48
CA TYR A 414 -5.38 4.85 12.15
C TYR A 414 -6.52 5.79 11.72
N ASP A 415 -7.77 5.44 11.98
CA ASP A 415 -8.93 6.30 11.74
C ASP A 415 -8.82 7.63 12.51
N MET A 416 -8.45 7.59 13.80
CA MET A 416 -8.19 8.79 14.61
C MET A 416 -7.07 9.67 14.04
N LYS A 417 -6.11 9.08 13.31
CA LYS A 417 -4.99 9.79 12.67
C LYS A 417 -5.32 10.30 11.26
N GLY A 418 -6.48 9.96 10.70
CA GLY A 418 -6.80 10.23 9.30
C GLY A 418 -6.03 9.37 8.30
N LEU A 419 -5.48 8.23 8.75
CA LEU A 419 -4.72 7.29 7.94
C LEU A 419 -5.66 6.23 7.37
N ALA A 420 -6.51 6.66 6.42
CA ALA A 420 -7.63 5.87 5.93
C ALA A 420 -7.20 4.57 5.22
N LYS A 421 -6.09 4.60 4.47
CA LYS A 421 -5.55 3.43 3.75
C LYS A 421 -5.11 2.34 4.72
N GLU A 422 -4.33 2.73 5.71
CA GLU A 422 -3.81 1.84 6.74
C GLU A 422 -4.94 1.28 7.60
N SER A 423 -5.94 2.10 7.93
CA SER A 423 -7.15 1.67 8.62
C SER A 423 -7.95 0.65 7.80
N LEU A 424 -8.13 0.88 6.49
CA LEU A 424 -8.86 -0.03 5.61
C LEU A 424 -8.17 -1.40 5.53
N MET A 425 -6.84 -1.41 5.36
CA MET A 425 -6.07 -2.66 5.30
C MET A 425 -6.15 -3.46 6.59
N ASP A 426 -6.09 -2.82 7.75
CA ASP A 426 -6.29 -3.49 9.04
C ASP A 426 -7.71 -4.05 9.19
N CYS A 427 -8.74 -3.35 8.70
CA CYS A 427 -10.11 -3.85 8.70
C CYS A 427 -10.32 -5.06 7.76
N ILE A 428 -9.76 -5.01 6.55
CA ILE A 428 -9.81 -6.15 5.61
C ILE A 428 -9.09 -7.35 6.21
N MET A 429 -7.89 -7.15 6.77
CA MET A 429 -7.14 -8.22 7.43
C MET A 429 -7.88 -8.78 8.66
N PHE A 430 -8.57 -7.92 9.43
CA PHE A 430 -9.42 -8.34 10.54
C PHE A 430 -10.53 -9.28 10.09
N VAL A 431 -11.25 -8.92 9.02
CA VAL A 431 -12.32 -9.74 8.44
C VAL A 431 -11.78 -11.07 7.92
N ASN A 432 -10.66 -11.04 7.20
CA ASN A 432 -9.98 -12.24 6.70
C ASN A 432 -9.55 -13.18 7.85
N CYS A 433 -9.09 -12.64 8.98
CA CYS A 433 -8.74 -13.44 10.15
C CYS A 433 -9.97 -14.07 10.82
N CYS A 434 -11.11 -13.36 10.86
CA CYS A 434 -12.37 -13.92 11.36
C CYS A 434 -12.80 -15.15 10.55
N PHE A 435 -12.70 -15.09 9.22
CA PHE A 435 -13.05 -16.24 8.37
C PHE A 435 -12.12 -17.45 8.53
N LYS A 436 -10.81 -17.22 8.70
CA LYS A 436 -9.82 -18.32 8.84
C LYS A 436 -9.96 -19.11 10.14
N MET A 437 -10.36 -18.47 11.25
CA MET A 437 -10.53 -19.16 12.53
C MET A 437 -11.64 -20.22 12.48
N ASP A 438 -12.72 -19.96 11.73
CA ASP A 438 -13.88 -20.85 11.64
C ASP A 438 -13.61 -22.10 10.79
N SER A 439 -12.75 -21.99 9.77
CA SER A 439 -12.36 -23.13 8.92
C SER A 439 -11.54 -24.17 9.68
N SER A 440 -10.73 -23.73 10.65
CA SER A 440 -9.92 -24.62 11.50
C SER A 440 -10.71 -25.30 12.62
N SER A 441 -11.86 -24.78 13.01
CA SER A 441 -12.76 -25.39 14.01
C SER A 441 -13.82 -26.33 13.41
N SER A 442 -13.83 -26.50 12.08
CA SER A 442 -14.85 -27.28 11.35
C SER A 442 -14.35 -28.62 10.80
N SER A 443 -13.16 -29.10 11.22
CA SER A 443 -12.62 -30.40 10.80
C SER A 443 -13.20 -31.60 11.56
N SER A 444 -14.29 -31.41 12.30
CA SER A 444 -15.07 -32.50 12.90
C SER A 444 -16.54 -32.30 12.55
N SER A 445 -17.06 -33.23 11.75
CA SER A 445 -18.48 -33.44 11.39
C SER A 445 -18.99 -32.74 10.12
N SER A 446 -18.88 -33.48 9.01
CA SER A 446 -19.90 -33.72 7.98
C SER A 446 -21.05 -32.72 7.80
N SER A 447 -21.08 -32.12 6.60
CA SER A 447 -22.24 -31.72 5.77
C SER A 447 -23.39 -30.89 6.37
N SER A 448 -23.71 -29.81 5.64
CA SER A 448 -24.94 -29.00 5.68
C SER A 448 -25.21 -28.19 6.95
N ILE A 449 -24.61 -26.99 7.00
CA ILE A 449 -25.25 -25.66 7.10
C ILE A 449 -24.09 -24.67 7.06
N LYS A 450 -23.96 -23.88 5.97
CA LYS A 450 -23.12 -22.69 5.97
C LYS A 450 -23.66 -21.79 7.08
N LYS A 451 -23.06 -21.81 8.28
CA LYS A 451 -23.33 -20.78 9.28
C LYS A 451 -22.88 -19.48 8.65
N ASN A 452 -23.84 -18.65 8.21
CA ASN A 452 -23.62 -17.29 7.75
C ASN A 452 -22.87 -16.52 8.84
N MET A 453 -21.54 -16.48 8.74
CA MET A 453 -20.70 -15.73 9.65
C MET A 453 -20.88 -14.25 9.31
N ARG A 454 -21.70 -13.56 10.10
CA ARG A 454 -21.98 -12.14 9.88
C ARG A 454 -20.77 -11.34 10.33
N ILE A 455 -20.14 -10.63 9.38
CA ILE A 455 -19.15 -9.59 9.67
C ILE A 455 -19.78 -8.64 10.69
N PRO A 456 -19.11 -8.32 11.82
CA PRO A 456 -19.68 -7.42 12.80
C PRO A 456 -20.08 -6.08 12.18
N TYR A 457 -21.28 -5.59 12.49
CA TYR A 457 -21.81 -4.35 11.88
C TYR A 457 -20.86 -3.15 12.03
N TYR A 458 -20.18 -3.05 13.18
CA TYR A 458 -19.20 -2.00 13.41
C TYR A 458 -18.02 -2.07 12.44
N ALA A 459 -17.62 -3.28 12.01
CA ALA A 459 -16.52 -3.49 11.08
C ALA A 459 -16.95 -3.12 9.67
N VAL A 460 -18.15 -3.52 9.26
CA VAL A 460 -18.75 -3.07 7.98
C VAL A 460 -18.83 -1.56 7.91
N ARG A 461 -19.32 -0.90 8.97
CA ARG A 461 -19.41 0.56 9.04
C ARG A 461 -18.04 1.24 8.91
N MET A 462 -17.02 0.70 9.59
CA MET A 462 -15.66 1.24 9.49
C MET A 462 -15.09 1.04 8.09
N ILE A 463 -15.24 -0.16 7.50
CA ILE A 463 -14.76 -0.44 6.14
C ILE A 463 -15.42 0.52 5.16
N ASN A 464 -16.74 0.70 5.21
CA ASN A 464 -17.44 1.64 4.32
C ASN A 464 -16.91 3.06 4.47
N LYS A 465 -16.72 3.54 5.71
CA LYS A 465 -16.14 4.86 5.98
C LYS A 465 -14.74 5.00 5.36
N GLN A 466 -13.88 4.01 5.53
CA GLN A 466 -12.52 4.08 5.01
C GLN A 466 -12.48 3.93 3.49
N MET A 467 -13.27 3.02 2.91
CA MET A 467 -13.40 2.86 1.46
C MET A 467 -13.86 4.15 0.78
N GLU A 468 -14.81 4.88 1.36
CA GLU A 468 -15.21 6.20 0.85
C GLU A 468 -14.09 7.23 0.90
N SER A 469 -13.26 7.15 1.93
CA SER A 469 -12.13 8.06 2.14
C SER A 469 -10.95 7.71 1.24
N THR A 470 -10.79 6.44 0.88
CA THR A 470 -9.71 5.92 0.02
C THR A 470 -10.15 5.66 -1.41
N TRP A 471 -11.37 6.06 -1.79
CA TRP A 471 -11.88 5.85 -3.14
C TRP A 471 -10.95 6.48 -4.18
N LEU A 472 -10.69 5.76 -5.27
CA LEU A 472 -9.69 6.13 -6.27
C LEU A 472 -9.92 7.53 -6.84
N PHE A 473 -11.18 7.90 -7.06
CA PHE A 473 -11.57 9.21 -7.58
C PHE A 473 -11.88 10.25 -6.51
N LYS A 474 -11.64 9.99 -5.22
CA LYS A 474 -12.02 10.90 -4.12
C LYS A 474 -11.44 12.30 -4.30
N ASN A 475 -10.16 12.40 -4.64
CA ASN A 475 -9.49 13.69 -4.84
C ASN A 475 -10.05 14.43 -6.07
N ALA A 476 -10.31 13.70 -7.17
CA ALA A 476 -10.89 14.27 -8.39
C ALA A 476 -12.33 14.78 -8.15
N GLN A 477 -13.12 14.04 -7.38
CA GLN A 477 -14.46 14.43 -6.94
C GLN A 477 -14.40 15.73 -6.11
N LEU A 478 -13.50 15.83 -5.14
CA LEU A 478 -13.37 17.02 -4.29
C LEU A 478 -12.96 18.25 -5.10
N LYS A 479 -11.97 18.13 -6.00
CA LYS A 479 -11.56 19.22 -6.90
C LYS A 479 -12.72 19.73 -7.75
N THR A 480 -13.47 18.81 -8.36
CA THR A 480 -14.64 19.16 -9.19
C THR A 480 -15.72 19.87 -8.36
N PHE A 481 -15.89 19.49 -7.10
CA PHE A 481 -16.83 20.15 -6.19
C PHE A 481 -16.38 21.57 -5.82
N VAL A 482 -15.09 21.79 -5.54
CA VAL A 482 -14.54 23.12 -5.27
C VAL A 482 -14.75 24.02 -6.50
N ASP A 483 -14.38 23.54 -7.69
CA ASP A 483 -14.58 24.26 -8.95
C ASP A 483 -16.05 24.64 -9.20
N LEU A 484 -16.99 23.76 -8.80
CA LEU A 484 -18.44 24.02 -8.88
C LEU A 484 -18.88 25.06 -7.84
N SER A 485 -18.40 24.96 -6.61
CA SER A 485 -18.76 25.89 -5.52
C SER A 485 -18.25 27.31 -5.76
N GLU A 486 -17.08 27.46 -6.37
CA GLU A 486 -16.55 28.77 -6.79
C GLU A 486 -17.34 29.35 -7.98
N LYS A 487 -17.95 28.50 -8.81
CA LYS A 487 -18.79 28.90 -9.95
C LYS A 487 -20.26 29.10 -9.60
N THR A 488 -20.75 28.60 -8.46
CA THR A 488 -22.17 28.64 -8.07
C THR A 488 -22.38 29.32 -6.72
N ASN A 489 -22.85 30.57 -6.75
CA ASN A 489 -23.18 31.36 -5.55
C ASN A 489 -24.50 30.95 -4.87
N GLN A 490 -25.01 29.72 -5.08
CA GLN A 490 -26.32 29.28 -4.54
C GLN A 490 -26.23 27.98 -3.72
N PRO A 491 -26.56 28.01 -2.41
CA PRO A 491 -26.44 26.86 -1.50
C PRO A 491 -27.27 25.62 -1.88
N HIS A 492 -28.37 25.81 -2.63
CA HIS A 492 -29.31 24.75 -2.97
C HIS A 492 -28.77 23.80 -4.06
N ASP A 493 -27.96 24.32 -4.99
CA ASP A 493 -27.31 23.52 -6.04
C ASP A 493 -26.13 22.73 -5.50
N VAL A 494 -25.43 23.27 -4.50
CA VAL A 494 -24.37 22.58 -3.76
C VAL A 494 -24.93 21.35 -3.04
N MET A 495 -26.06 21.49 -2.33
CA MET A 495 -26.74 20.38 -1.65
C MET A 495 -27.26 19.28 -2.61
N ARG A 496 -27.78 19.67 -3.78
CA ARG A 496 -28.23 18.72 -4.82
C ARG A 496 -27.06 18.00 -5.48
N ALA A 497 -25.95 18.70 -5.74
CA ALA A 497 -24.71 18.10 -6.24
C ALA A 497 -24.15 17.07 -5.25
N THR A 498 -24.13 17.37 -3.95
CA THR A 498 -23.67 16.45 -2.90
C THR A 498 -24.47 15.14 -2.88
N ARG A 499 -25.79 15.18 -3.08
CA ARG A 499 -26.66 13.99 -3.05
C ARG A 499 -26.47 13.07 -4.27
N ILE A 500 -26.21 13.64 -5.46
CA ILE A 500 -25.96 12.88 -6.70
C ILE A 500 -24.54 12.29 -6.73
N LEU A 501 -23.56 12.97 -6.13
CA LEU A 501 -22.16 12.53 -6.05
C LEU A 501 -21.95 11.30 -5.16
N LEU A 502 -22.87 11.00 -4.25
CA LEU A 502 -22.80 9.85 -3.34
C LEU A 502 -23.28 8.53 -3.98
N GLN A 503 -23.99 8.59 -5.12
CA GLN A 503 -24.65 7.43 -5.75
C GLN A 503 -23.84 6.74 -6.88
N LYS A 504 -22.65 7.22 -7.24
CA LYS A 504 -21.88 6.72 -8.40
C LYS A 504 -20.66 5.86 -8.00
N LYS A 505 -20.88 4.71 -7.38
CA LYS A 505 -19.81 3.79 -6.92
C LYS A 505 -19.99 2.42 -7.57
N GLY A 506 -19.04 1.99 -8.41
CA GLY A 506 -19.18 0.74 -9.18
C GLY A 506 -18.32 -0.42 -8.68
N PHE A 507 -17.03 -0.19 -8.42
CA PHE A 507 -16.10 -1.26 -8.04
C PHE A 507 -16.21 -1.63 -6.55
N ILE A 508 -16.46 -0.62 -5.71
CA ILE A 508 -16.54 -0.76 -4.25
C ILE A 508 -17.82 -1.50 -3.80
N GLU A 509 -18.93 -1.36 -4.51
CA GLU A 509 -20.18 -2.09 -4.20
C GLU A 509 -20.08 -3.58 -4.56
N GLY A 510 -19.36 -3.92 -5.65
CA GLY A 510 -19.15 -5.30 -6.08
C GLY A 510 -18.32 -6.13 -5.08
N MET A 511 -17.26 -5.55 -4.50
CA MET A 511 -16.51 -6.23 -3.44
C MET A 511 -17.40 -6.61 -2.25
N PHE A 512 -18.39 -5.78 -1.89
CA PHE A 512 -19.28 -6.05 -0.76
C PHE A 512 -20.46 -6.98 -1.10
N GLN A 513 -20.92 -7.03 -2.35
CA GLN A 513 -21.93 -8.01 -2.77
C GLN A 513 -21.43 -9.44 -2.55
N ASP A 514 -20.12 -9.69 -2.72
CA ASP A 514 -19.48 -10.98 -2.44
C ASP A 514 -19.24 -11.25 -0.94
N PHE A 515 -19.33 -10.24 -0.06
CA PHE A 515 -19.16 -10.38 1.40
C PHE A 515 -20.46 -10.33 2.20
N VAL A 516 -21.58 -9.91 1.59
CA VAL A 516 -22.88 -9.68 2.26
C VAL A 516 -23.94 -10.73 1.86
N LEU A 517 -23.69 -11.52 0.82
CA LEU A 517 -24.45 -12.73 0.46
C LEU A 517 -23.76 -13.99 0.96
#